data_AF-A0A933WE53-F1
#
_entry.id   AF-A0A933WE53-F1
#
_cell.length_a   1.000
_cell.length_b   1.000
_cell.length_c   1.000
_cell.angle_alpha   90.00
_cell.angle_beta   90.00
_cell.angle_gamma   90.00
#
_symmetry.space_group_name_H-M   'P 1'
#
loop_
_entity.id
_entity.type
_entity.pdbx_description
1 polymer ?
#
loop_
_entity_poly.entity_id
_entity_poly.type
_entity_poly.pdbx_seq_one_letter_code
_entity_poly.pdbx_strand_id
1 'polypeptide(L)' 'MYTIYRINANKLDNGFVKALKEMFKNKEIEIAVCETSEIEEDETAYLLKSPANHGRLLKAIKNVAHNRNLVAVNLDELE' A
#
# COMPACT_ATOMS: atom_id res chain seq x y z
N MET A 1 2.32 8.51 -19.49
CA MET A 1 1.20 8.43 -18.53
C MET A 1 1.19 7.02 -17.99
N TYR A 2 1.41 6.86 -16.69
CA TYR A 2 1.37 5.56 -16.02
C TYR A 2 0.01 5.42 -15.33
N THR A 3 -0.73 4.37 -15.62
CA THR A 3 -2.09 4.16 -15.10
C THR A 3 -2.18 2.76 -14.54
N ILE A 4 -2.58 2.65 -13.27
CA ILE A 4 -2.73 1.37 -12.58
C ILE A 4 -4.22 1.07 -12.46
N TYR A 5 -4.64 -0.11 -12.93
CA TYR A 5 -5.99 -0.63 -12.74
C TYR A 5 -5.93 -1.78 -11.73
N ARG A 6 -6.66 -1.66 -10.61
CA ARG A 6 -6.89 -2.77 -9.67
C ARG A 6 -8.26 -3.36 -9.93
N ILE A 7 -8.30 -4.55 -10.52
CA ILE A 7 -9.55 -5.21 -10.91
C ILE A 7 -9.45 -6.71 -10.64
N ASN A 8 -10.55 -7.30 -10.18
CA ASN A 8 -10.63 -8.76 -10.08
C ASN A 8 -10.53 -9.38 -11.47
N ALA A 9 -9.69 -10.41 -11.63
CA ALA A 9 -9.43 -11.05 -12.92
C ALA A 9 -10.71 -11.56 -13.63
N ASN A 10 -11.72 -12.01 -12.88
CA ASN A 10 -12.98 -12.48 -13.45
C ASN A 10 -13.84 -11.37 -14.07
N LYS A 11 -13.50 -10.10 -13.83
CA LYS A 11 -14.16 -8.94 -14.43
C LYS A 11 -13.43 -8.43 -15.68
N LEU A 12 -12.30 -9.03 -16.04
CA LEU A 12 -11.61 -8.70 -17.30
C LEU A 12 -12.39 -9.32 -18.45
N ASP A 13 -12.82 -8.46 -19.38
CA ASP A 13 -13.56 -8.86 -20.56
C ASP A 13 -13.00 -8.20 -21.84
N ASN A 14 -13.64 -8.51 -22.97
CA ASN A 14 -13.26 -7.94 -24.26
C ASN A 14 -13.47 -6.41 -24.33
N GLY A 15 -14.37 -5.86 -23.51
CA GLY A 15 -14.60 -4.42 -23.40
C GLY A 15 -13.37 -3.71 -22.83
N PHE A 16 -12.74 -4.28 -21.81
CA PHE A 16 -11.49 -3.75 -21.24
C PHE A 16 -10.36 -3.68 -22.28
N VAL A 17 -10.16 -4.75 -23.05
CA VAL A 17 -9.13 -4.78 -24.11
C VAL A 17 -9.42 -3.74 -25.19
N LYS A 18 -10.69 -3.53 -25.55
CA LYS A 18 -11.10 -2.52 -26.51
C LYS A 18 -10.77 -1.11 -26.01
N ALA A 19 -11.10 -0.81 -24.75
CA ALA A 19 -10.80 0.48 -24.12
C ALA A 19 -9.28 0.76 -24.09
N LEU A 20 -8.46 -0.24 -23.73
CA LEU A 20 -6.99 -0.10 -23.75
C LEU A 20 -6.46 0.26 -25.15
N LYS A 21 -6.94 -0.42 -26.19
CA LYS A 21 -6.54 -0.13 -27.58
C LYS A 21 -6.93 1.27 -28.04
N GLU A 22 -8.10 1.75 -27.63
CA GLU A 22 -8.56 3.11 -27.94
C GLU A 22 -7.73 4.17 -27.23
N MET A 23 -7.42 3.98 -25.94
CA MET A 23 -6.63 4.92 -25.13
C MET A 23 -5.16 5.03 -25.58
N PHE A 24 -4.55 3.92 -26.00
CA PHE A 24 -3.14 3.84 -26.35
C PHE A 24 -2.90 3.62 -27.85
N LYS A 25 -3.83 4.10 -28.70
CA LYS A 25 -3.76 3.93 -30.15
C LYS A 25 -2.39 4.34 -30.72
N ASN A 26 -1.79 3.44 -31.50
CA ASN A 26 -0.48 3.59 -32.16
C ASN A 26 0.71 3.77 -31.19
N LYS A 27 0.59 3.31 -29.94
CA LYS A 27 1.67 3.30 -28.96
C LYS A 27 2.04 1.86 -28.61
N GLU A 28 3.31 1.61 -28.38
CA GLU A 28 3.75 0.39 -27.70
C GLU A 28 3.37 0.50 -26.22
N ILE A 29 2.84 -0.58 -25.66
CA ILE A 29 2.44 -0.66 -24.26
C ILE A 29 3.05 -1.90 -23.62
N GLU A 30 3.41 -1.77 -22.35
CA GLU A 30 3.77 -2.88 -21.47
C GLU A 30 2.58 -3.18 -20.55
N ILE A 31 2.29 -4.47 -20.31
CA ILE A 31 1.28 -4.91 -19.35
C ILE A 31 1.96 -5.80 -18.30
N ALA A 32 2.06 -5.30 -17.07
CA ALA A 32 2.47 -6.07 -15.90
C ALA A 32 1.24 -6.51 -15.11
N VAL A 33 1.12 -7.80 -14.81
CA VAL A 33 0.02 -8.39 -14.03
C VAL A 33 0.61 -9.05 -12.79
N CYS A 34 0.19 -8.61 -11.61
CA CYS A 34 0.56 -9.23 -10.34
C CYS A 34 -0.69 -9.44 -9.48
N GLU A 35 -0.64 -10.36 -8.53
CA GLU A 35 -1.72 -10.49 -7.57
C GLU A 35 -1.76 -9.24 -6.67
N THR A 36 -2.94 -8.68 -6.43
CA THR A 36 -3.03 -7.43 -5.64
C THR A 36 -2.55 -7.64 -4.20
N SER A 37 -2.71 -8.85 -3.67
CA SER A 37 -2.17 -9.29 -2.37
C SER A 37 -0.63 -9.31 -2.31
N GLU A 38 0.05 -9.39 -3.46
CA GLU A 38 1.52 -9.28 -3.55
C GLU A 38 1.99 -7.82 -3.67
N ILE A 39 1.11 -6.91 -4.10
CA ILE A 39 1.40 -5.46 -4.26
C ILE A 39 1.02 -4.69 -3.00
N GLU A 40 -0.10 -5.05 -2.38
CA GLU A 40 -0.50 -4.57 -1.08
C GLU A 40 0.29 -5.37 -0.05
N GLU A 41 1.52 -4.93 0.25
CA GLU A 41 2.11 -5.30 1.53
C GLU A 41 1.09 -4.89 2.58
N ASP A 42 0.41 -5.86 3.19
CA ASP A 42 -0.41 -5.62 4.36
C ASP A 42 0.49 -4.89 5.35
N GLU A 43 0.24 -3.59 5.52
CA GLU A 43 1.08 -2.71 6.33
C GLU A 43 1.16 -3.24 7.77
N THR A 44 0.11 -3.93 8.23
CA THR A 44 0.12 -4.64 9.50
C THR A 44 1.09 -5.81 9.45
N ALA A 45 0.99 -6.68 8.44
CA ALA A 45 1.94 -7.79 8.27
C ALA A 45 3.39 -7.29 8.13
N TYR A 46 3.63 -6.19 7.41
CA TYR A 46 4.93 -5.53 7.28
C TYR A 46 5.44 -5.04 8.64
N LEU A 47 4.64 -4.27 9.38
CA LEU A 47 5.01 -3.74 10.70
C LEU A 47 5.26 -4.88 11.70
N LEU A 48 4.55 -5.99 11.59
CA LEU A 48 4.69 -7.16 12.48
C LEU A 48 5.76 -8.16 12.00
N LYS A 49 6.32 -8.01 10.80
CA LYS A 49 7.27 -8.95 10.17
C LYS A 49 8.55 -9.16 10.98
N SER A 50 9.06 -8.10 11.63
CA SER A 50 10.26 -8.15 12.47
C SER A 50 9.88 -8.37 13.95
N PRO A 51 10.40 -9.41 14.63
CA PRO A 51 10.13 -9.63 16.06
C PRO A 51 10.50 -8.43 16.94
N ALA A 52 11.60 -7.74 16.58
CA ALA A 52 12.04 -6.54 17.28
C ALA A 52 11.08 -5.37 17.07
N ASN A 53 10.59 -5.16 15.84
CA ASN A 53 9.62 -4.10 15.54
C ASN A 53 8.26 -4.38 16.18
N HIS A 54 7.78 -5.63 16.07
CA HIS A 54 6.56 -6.13 16.69
C HIS A 54 6.54 -5.85 18.20
N GLY A 55 7.60 -6.23 18.92
CA GLY A 55 7.70 -5.99 20.37
C GLY A 55 7.72 -4.50 20.74
N ARG A 56 8.41 -3.68 19.96
CA ARG A 56 8.44 -2.21 20.15
C ARG A 56 7.07 -1.58 19.94
N LEU A 57 6.36 -1.98 18.87
CA LEU A 57 5.05 -1.44 18.51
C LEU A 57 4.00 -1.78 19.59
N LEU A 58 3.95 -3.03 20.04
CA LEU A 58 3.03 -3.44 21.10
C LEU A 58 3.29 -2.71 22.43
N LYS A 59 4.57 -2.44 22.75
CA LYS A 59 4.93 -1.65 23.94
C LYS A 59 4.49 -0.19 23.78
N ALA A 60 4.68 0.41 22.61
CA ALA A 60 4.25 1.77 22.32
C ALA A 60 2.72 1.91 22.42
N ILE A 61 1.96 0.97 21.84
CA ILE A 61 0.49 0.94 21.94
C ILE A 61 0.06 0.89 23.41
N LYS A 62 0.67 0.03 24.24
CA LYS A 62 0.38 -0.04 25.68
C LYS A 62 0.70 1.27 26.40
N ASN A 63 1.84 1.90 26.09
CA ASN A 63 2.23 3.18 26.67
C ASN A 63 1.19 4.27 26.37
N VAL A 64 0.74 4.38 25.12
CA VAL A 64 -0.31 5.34 24.71
C VAL A 64 -1.62 5.06 25.41
N ALA A 65 -2.08 3.80 25.41
CA ALA A 65 -3.36 3.40 26.02
C ALA A 65 -3.43 3.70 27.52
N HIS A 66 -2.29 3.66 28.24
CA HIS A 66 -2.22 3.94 29.66
C HIS A 66 -1.70 5.35 29.98
N ASN A 67 -1.46 6.18 28.97
CA ASN A 67 -0.84 7.50 29.09
C ASN A 67 0.47 7.49 29.91
N ARG A 68 1.37 6.54 29.61
CA ARG A 68 2.66 6.35 30.30
C ARG A 68 3.80 6.47 29.32
N ASN A 69 4.93 7.02 29.79
CA ASN A 69 6.17 7.13 29.01
C ASN A 69 5.98 7.84 27.65
N LEU A 70 5.13 8.86 27.62
CA LEU A 70 4.93 9.71 26.44
C LEU A 70 5.72 11.00 26.60
N VAL A 71 6.36 11.44 25.52
CA VAL A 71 7.03 12.74 25.42
C VAL A 71 6.28 13.52 24.37
N ALA A 72 5.71 14.67 24.75
CA ALA A 72 5.11 15.59 23.80
C ALA A 72 6.23 16.36 23.11
N VAL A 73 6.19 16.41 21.78
CA VAL A 73 7.14 17.16 20.95
C VAL A 73 6.34 18.12 20.10
N ASN A 74 6.72 19.40 20.14
CA ASN A 74 6.18 20.40 19.24
C ASN A 74 6.92 20.29 17.90
N LEU A 75 6.20 19.99 16.82
CA LEU A 75 6.81 19.82 15.51
C LEU A 75 7.21 21.17 14.89
N ASP A 76 6.56 22.26 15.29
CA ASP A 76 6.87 23.62 14.81
C ASP A 76 8.22 24.14 15.35
N GLU A 77 8.76 23.50 16.39
CA GLU A 77 10.08 23.82 16.98
C GLU A 77 11.23 23.04 16.33
N LEU A 78 10.95 22.18 15.34
CA LEU A 78 11.93 21.33 14.65
C LEU A 78 12.31 21.85 13.24
N GLU A 79 11.69 22.94 12.78
CA GLU A 79 12.04 23.67 11.54
C GLU A 79 13.05 24.79 11.81
#